data_AF-A0A928RD26-F1
#
_entry.id   AF-A0A928RD26-F1
#
_cell.length_a   1.000
_cell.length_b   1.000
_cell.length_c   1.000
_cell.angle_alpha   90.00
_cell.angle_beta   90.00
_cell.angle_gamma   90.00
#
_symmetry.space_group_name_H-M   'P 1'
#
loop_
_entity.id
_entity.type
_entity.pdbx_description
1 polymer ?
#
loop_
_entity_poly.entity_id
_entity_poly.type
_entity_poly.pdbx_seq_one_letter_code
_entity_poly.pdbx_strand_id
1 'polypeptide(L)'
;MNSDNIMSKINDILSDPKAKESIQEMMGVSKSQKNTIDAFSPENIQRISQLMTDNSDPKINLLYALKPYMSATRERQIDNAIKMLRMTKLTGFFKDYN
;
A
#
# COMPACT_ATOMS: atom_id res chain seq x y z
N MET A 1 5.60 -25.23 4.91
CA MET A 1 4.26 -25.67 4.45
C MET A 1 3.16 -25.23 5.43
N ASN A 2 3.16 -23.97 5.89
CA ASN A 2 2.19 -23.48 6.90
C ASN A 2 1.27 -22.35 6.40
N SER A 3 1.61 -21.70 5.28
CA SER A 3 0.81 -20.61 4.70
C SER A 3 -0.46 -21.11 4.00
N ASP A 4 -0.42 -22.33 3.46
CA ASP A 4 -1.54 -22.94 2.73
C ASP A 4 -2.71 -23.27 3.67
N ASN A 5 -2.40 -23.65 4.92
CA ASN A 5 -3.38 -23.94 5.97
C ASN A 5 -4.08 -22.69 6.53
N ILE A 6 -3.46 -21.51 6.40
CA ILE A 6 -4.09 -20.24 6.82
C ILE A 6 -4.98 -19.73 5.69
N MET A 7 -4.51 -19.85 4.44
CA MET A 7 -5.29 -19.44 3.27
C MET A 7 -6.55 -20.30 3.09
N SER A 8 -6.46 -21.61 3.29
CA SER A 8 -7.62 -22.49 3.25
C SER A 8 -8.64 -22.14 4.33
N LYS A 9 -8.20 -21.91 5.57
CA LYS A 9 -9.09 -21.50 6.68
C LYS A 9 -9.74 -20.14 6.46
N ILE A 10 -9.02 -19.18 5.87
CA ILE A 10 -9.62 -17.89 5.49
C ILE A 10 -10.68 -18.09 4.40
N ASN A 11 -10.40 -18.96 3.42
CA ASN A 11 -11.36 -19.28 2.37
C ASN A 11 -12.60 -19.99 2.92
N ASP A 12 -12.43 -20.87 3.90
CA ASP A 12 -13.54 -21.55 4.58
C ASP A 12 -14.40 -20.56 5.37
N ILE A 13 -13.77 -19.63 6.12
CA ILE A 13 -14.47 -18.56 6.85
C ILE A 13 -15.19 -17.60 5.90
N LEU A 14 -14.58 -17.25 4.76
CA LEU A 14 -15.18 -16.38 3.75
C LEU A 14 -16.23 -17.09 2.89
N SER A 15 -16.32 -18.41 2.93
CA SER A 15 -17.35 -19.17 2.22
C SER A 15 -18.63 -19.30 3.04
N ASP A 16 -18.55 -19.07 4.35
CA ASP A 16 -19.69 -19.19 5.26
C ASP A 16 -20.59 -17.93 5.18
N PRO A 17 -21.86 -18.04 4.75
CA PRO A 17 -22.74 -16.89 4.55
C PRO A 17 -22.98 -16.09 5.84
N LYS A 18 -22.95 -16.73 7.01
CA LYS A 18 -23.09 -16.05 8.30
C LYS A 18 -21.88 -15.17 8.64
N ALA A 19 -20.67 -15.62 8.30
CA ALA A 19 -19.45 -14.84 8.49
C ALA A 19 -19.42 -13.63 7.54
N LYS A 20 -19.93 -13.78 6.31
CA LYS A 20 -20.13 -12.65 5.38
C LYS A 20 -21.10 -11.61 5.93
N GLU A 21 -22.22 -12.04 6.51
CA GLU A 21 -23.21 -11.14 7.12
C GLU A 21 -22.62 -10.38 8.31
N SER A 22 -21.91 -11.04 9.23
CA SER A 22 -21.23 -10.35 10.35
C SER A 22 -20.15 -9.36 9.89
N ILE A 23 -19.39 -9.71 8.85
CA ILE A 23 -18.39 -8.82 8.24
C ILE A 23 -19.06 -7.64 7.54
N GLN A 24 -20.21 -7.88 6.89
CA GLN A 24 -21.01 -6.86 6.22
C GLN A 24 -21.72 -5.92 7.20
N GLU A 25 -22.18 -6.41 8.35
CA GLU A 25 -22.69 -5.60 9.46
C GLU A 25 -21.57 -4.76 10.09
N MET A 26 -20.38 -5.35 10.30
CA MET A 26 -19.21 -4.61 10.79
C MET A 26 -18.76 -3.51 9.81
N MET A 27 -18.81 -3.77 8.49
CA MET A 27 -18.59 -2.75 7.46
C MET A 27 -19.76 -1.77 7.32
N GLY A 28 -20.99 -2.20 7.61
CA GLY A 28 -22.21 -1.38 7.58
C GLY A 28 -22.26 -0.32 8.68
N VAL A 29 -21.71 -0.63 9.86
CA VAL A 29 -21.54 0.31 10.99
C VAL A 29 -20.49 1.40 10.69
N SER A 30 -19.65 1.23 9.66
CA SER A 30 -18.67 2.25 9.24
C SER A 30 -19.27 3.38 8.36
N LYS A 31 -20.58 3.37 8.06
CA LYS A 31 -21.24 4.41 7.24
C LYS A 31 -21.69 5.67 8.01
N SER A 32 -21.24 5.87 9.24
CA SER A 32 -21.61 7.05 10.02
C SER A 32 -20.42 7.72 10.71
N GLN A 33 -19.44 8.20 9.92
CA GLN A 33 -18.56 9.29 10.35
C GLN A 33 -17.92 10.00 9.15
N LYS A 34 -18.61 11.05 8.71
CA LYS A 34 -18.25 11.99 7.65
C LYS A 34 -17.09 12.90 8.07
N ASN A 35 -15.86 12.40 8.27
CA ASN A 35 -14.64 13.25 8.19
C ASN A 35 -13.25 12.58 8.24
N THR A 36 -13.11 11.25 8.17
CA THR A 36 -11.75 10.62 8.20
C THR A 36 -11.50 9.47 7.23
N ILE A 37 -12.44 9.15 6.33
CA ILE A 37 -12.34 7.94 5.49
C ILE A 37 -12.61 8.26 4.01
N ASP A 38 -11.75 9.09 3.41
CA ASP A 38 -11.67 9.12 1.94
C ASP A 38 -10.24 8.96 1.39
N ALA A 39 -9.20 8.99 2.23
CA ALA A 39 -7.82 8.75 1.76
C ALA A 39 -7.58 7.34 1.19
N PHE A 40 -8.38 6.35 1.62
CA PHE A 40 -8.30 4.96 1.19
C PHE A 40 -9.46 4.54 0.29
N SER A 41 -10.15 5.49 -0.34
CA SER A 41 -11.11 5.14 -1.39
C SER A 41 -10.37 4.40 -2.53
N PRO A 42 -11.04 3.49 -3.25
CA PRO A 42 -10.43 2.75 -4.35
C PRO A 42 -9.74 3.64 -5.40
N GLU A 43 -10.30 4.81 -5.66
CA GLU A 43 -9.77 5.82 -6.59
C GLU A 43 -8.47 6.45 -6.07
N ASN A 44 -8.42 6.74 -4.76
CA ASN A 44 -7.24 7.33 -4.12
C ASN A 44 -6.12 6.31 -3.99
N ILE A 45 -6.44 5.03 -3.74
CA ILE A 45 -5.48 3.92 -3.80
C ILE A 45 -4.86 3.80 -5.21
N GLN A 46 -5.67 3.92 -6.27
CA GLN A 46 -5.16 3.91 -7.65
C GLN A 46 -4.20 5.07 -7.92
N ARG A 47 -4.54 6.30 -7.48
CA ARG A 47 -3.67 7.48 -7.62
C ARG A 47 -2.36 7.33 -6.84
N ILE A 48 -2.43 6.86 -5.59
CA ILE A 48 -1.25 6.58 -4.76
C ILE A 48 -0.36 5.53 -5.44
N SER A 49 -0.95 4.47 -6.00
CA SER A 49 -0.22 3.43 -6.75
C SER A 49 0.48 3.99 -7.99
N GLN A 50 -0.19 4.87 -8.75
CA GLN A 50 0.40 5.55 -9.89
C GLN A 50 1.58 6.45 -9.47
N LEU A 51 1.43 7.22 -8.38
CA LEU A 51 2.50 8.06 -7.84
C LEU A 51 3.70 7.25 -7.33
N MET A 52 3.47 6.05 -6.79
CA MET A 52 4.55 5.16 -6.32
C MET A 52 5.26 4.41 -7.44
N THR A 53 4.57 4.17 -8.56
CA THR A 53 5.12 3.49 -9.75
C THR A 53 5.73 4.44 -10.78
N ASP A 54 5.55 5.75 -10.59
CA ASP A 54 6.18 6.79 -11.39
C ASP A 54 7.71 6.80 -11.22
N ASN A 55 8.39 6.23 -12.22
CA ASN A 55 9.85 6.15 -12.34
C ASN A 55 10.47 7.37 -13.05
N SER A 56 9.75 8.49 -13.18
CA SER A 56 10.28 9.70 -13.83
C SER A 56 11.32 10.44 -13.00
N ASP A 57 11.48 10.13 -11.70
CA ASP A 57 12.41 10.86 -10.82
C ASP A 57 13.88 10.54 -11.17
N PRO A 58 14.67 11.51 -11.67
CA PRO A 58 16.05 11.30 -12.04
C PRO A 58 16.93 10.79 -10.88
N LYS A 59 16.61 11.17 -9.63
CA LYS A 59 17.35 10.72 -8.44
C LYS A 59 17.13 9.23 -8.18
N ILE A 60 15.90 8.76 -8.34
CA ILE A 60 15.57 7.34 -8.20
C ILE A 60 16.25 6.54 -9.32
N ASN A 61 16.26 7.05 -10.55
CA ASN A 61 16.93 6.40 -11.68
C ASN A 61 18.45 6.30 -11.48
N LEU A 62 19.08 7.34 -10.92
CA LEU A 62 20.49 7.30 -10.55
C LEU A 62 20.75 6.23 -9.48
N LEU A 63 19.90 6.15 -8.46
CA LEU A 63 20.00 5.13 -7.41
C LEU A 63 19.84 3.71 -7.96
N TYR A 64 18.93 3.50 -8.91
CA TYR A 64 18.79 2.21 -9.61
C TYR A 64 20.02 1.87 -10.46
N ALA A 65 20.62 2.85 -11.15
CA ALA A 65 21.84 2.65 -11.93
C ALA A 65 23.06 2.33 -11.05
N LEU A 66 23.09 2.85 -9.83
CA LEU A 66 24.13 2.57 -8.83
C LEU A 66 23.95 1.23 -8.14
N LYS A 67 22.71 0.75 -8.00
CA LYS A 67 22.35 -0.50 -7.31
C LYS A 67 23.23 -1.72 -7.66
N PRO A 68 23.50 -2.07 -8.93
CA PRO A 68 24.29 -3.26 -9.28
C PRO A 68 25.77 -3.18 -8.89
N TYR A 69 26.28 -1.98 -8.59
CA TYR A 69 27.69 -1.76 -8.22
C TYR A 69 27.90 -1.68 -6.71
N MET A 70 26.87 -2.01 -5.92
CA MET A 70 26.86 -1.83 -4.47
C MET A 70 26.92 -3.16 -3.74
N SER A 71 27.54 -3.16 -2.56
CA SER A 71 27.48 -4.32 -1.68
C SER A 71 26.07 -4.56 -1.15
N ALA A 72 25.73 -5.79 -0.76
CA ALA A 72 24.39 -6.14 -0.26
C ALA A 72 23.89 -5.26 0.91
N THR A 73 24.80 -4.68 1.70
CA THR A 73 24.45 -3.70 2.74
C THR A 73 24.08 -2.34 2.15
N ARG A 74 24.84 -1.85 1.16
CA ARG A 74 24.57 -0.58 0.48
C ARG A 74 23.37 -0.67 -0.46
N GLU A 75 23.12 -1.83 -1.05
CA GLU A 75 21.92 -2.10 -1.84
C GLU A 75 20.64 -1.89 -1.01
N ARG A 76 20.61 -2.43 0.22
CA ARG A 76 19.50 -2.20 1.16
C ARG A 76 19.33 -0.73 1.53
N GLN A 77 20.43 0.00 1.70
CA GLN A 77 20.40 1.44 1.96
C GLN A 77 19.83 2.21 0.76
N ILE A 78 20.19 1.83 -0.46
CA ILE A 78 19.64 2.38 -1.70
C ILE A 78 18.14 2.10 -1.80
N ASP A 79 17.70 0.88 -1.52
CA ASP A 79 16.27 0.53 -1.55
C ASP A 79 15.47 1.35 -0.54
N ASN A 80 16.02 1.58 0.65
CA ASN A 80 15.40 2.44 1.66
C ASN A 80 15.35 3.91 1.21
N ALA A 81 16.42 4.42 0.60
CA ALA A 81 16.45 5.77 0.06
C ALA A 81 15.43 5.98 -1.07
N ILE A 82 15.29 5.00 -1.98
CA ILE A 82 14.27 5.02 -3.04
C ILE A 82 12.86 5.04 -2.43
N LYS A 83 12.59 4.21 -1.42
CA LYS A 83 11.30 4.20 -0.71
C LYS A 83 11.00 5.55 -0.07
N MET A 84 11.96 6.13 0.67
CA MET A 84 11.80 7.45 1.28
C MET A 84 11.51 8.54 0.24
N LEU A 85 12.23 8.54 -0.88
CA LEU A 85 12.00 9.49 -1.99
C LEU A 85 10.62 9.31 -2.63
N ARG A 86 10.07 8.10 -2.71
CA ARG A 86 8.69 7.89 -3.17
C ARG A 86 7.67 8.38 -2.15
N MET A 87 7.94 8.22 -0.86
CA MET A 87 7.07 8.71 0.20
C MET A 87 6.99 10.24 0.26
N THR A 88 8.06 10.97 -0.09
CA THR A 88 7.98 12.44 -0.15
C THR A 88 6.97 12.91 -1.21
N LYS A 89 6.79 12.18 -2.32
CA LYS A 89 5.74 12.48 -3.32
C LYS A 89 4.34 12.34 -2.74
N LEU A 90 4.13 11.41 -1.80
CA LEU A 90 2.83 11.22 -1.13
C LEU A 90 2.47 12.38 -0.20
N THR A 91 3.46 13.08 0.36
CA THR A 91 3.19 14.23 1.24
C THR A 91 2.43 15.36 0.53
N GLY A 92 2.64 15.52 -0.79
CA GLY A 92 1.86 16.44 -1.62
C GLY A 92 0.41 16.00 -1.77
N PHE A 93 0.16 14.70 -1.96
CA PHE A 93 -1.19 14.14 -2.07
C PHE A 93 -2.01 14.34 -0.79
N PHE A 94 -1.41 14.14 0.39
CA PHE A 94 -2.12 14.34 1.66
C PHE A 94 -2.33 15.82 2.03
N LYS A 95 -1.56 16.74 1.45
CA LYS A 95 -1.77 18.18 1.63
C LYS A 95 -3.07 18.65 0.99
N ASP A 96 -3.52 18.00 -0.08
CA ASP A 96 -4.77 18.32 -0.78
C ASP A 96 -6.03 17.88 -0.01
N TYR A 97 -5.89 17.09 1.07
CA TYR A 97 -7.01 16.62 1.92
C TYR A 97 -7.21 17.43 3.21
N ASN A 98 -6.41 18.46 3.46
CA ASN A 98 -6.40 19.21 4.73
C ASN A 98 -6.81 20.67 4.54
#